data_AF-A0A950FE35-F1
#
_entry.id   AF-A0A950FE35-F1
#
_cell.length_a   1.000
_cell.length_b   1.000
_cell.length_c   1.000
_cell.angle_alpha   90.00
_cell.angle_beta   90.00
_cell.angle_gamma   90.00
#
_symmetry.space_group_name_H-M   'P 1'
#
loop_
_entity.id
_entity.type
_entity.pdbx_description
1 polymer ?
#
loop_
_entity_poly.entity_id
_entity_poly.type
_entity_poly.pdbx_seq_one_letter_code
_entity_poly.pdbx_strand_id
1 'polypeptide(L)'
;MHKSNGGQSPQEARPKVVSAQRGRAVLRVTALQRQIQREVARNDRKHRPKKPQGSMQSGARRYPEPPMPAQHRAKPGRESQIDPAPMYEAPYYKGSQKLQDKVALITGADSGIGRAVAVLFAREGADVVVQFLSEQGDARETVAAVEREGRRAIAIGGDVSQPAACQETVEAAVKRFGRIDVLVNNAAFQVHTYRLEDLSDEHFDLTVRTNLYGYFYMTRAAIPHMQKGSAIVNSGSVTGLMGNKDLLDYSLTKGGIHAFTRALAAQLVPRGIRVNAVAPGPVWTPLNPSDKQPSKVREFGAHTPMGRPAQPEEIAPAYVFLASPHCSSFITGEILPVIGGYHGG
;
A
#
# COMPACT_ATOMS: atom_id res chain seq x y z
N MET A 1 -0.31 -18.83 -84.12
CA MET A 1 -1.37 -17.89 -84.58
C MET A 1 -2.62 -18.17 -83.75
N HIS A 2 -2.91 -17.32 -82.76
CA HIS A 2 -3.86 -17.60 -81.69
C HIS A 2 -5.05 -16.62 -81.70
N LYS A 3 -6.13 -17.09 -81.06
CA LYS A 3 -7.55 -16.84 -81.31
C LYS A 3 -8.06 -15.43 -80.97
N SER A 4 -9.18 -15.10 -81.61
CA SER A 4 -10.03 -13.92 -81.49
C SER A 4 -10.56 -13.64 -80.07
N ASN A 5 -10.48 -12.38 -79.67
CA ASN A 5 -11.04 -11.82 -78.43
C ASN A 5 -12.57 -11.84 -78.42
N GLY A 6 -13.15 -12.66 -77.53
CA GLY A 6 -14.52 -12.51 -77.04
C GLY A 6 -14.54 -11.54 -75.87
N GLY A 7 -15.45 -10.56 -75.92
CA GLY A 7 -15.67 -9.61 -74.83
C GLY A 7 -16.33 -10.26 -73.62
N GLN A 8 -15.84 -9.90 -72.43
CA GLN A 8 -16.60 -9.87 -71.18
C GLN A 8 -15.86 -8.94 -70.22
N SER A 9 -16.48 -7.80 -69.91
CA SER A 9 -16.01 -6.84 -68.91
C SER A 9 -16.18 -7.41 -67.50
N PRO A 10 -15.23 -7.20 -66.56
CA PRO A 10 -15.40 -7.62 -65.18
C PRO A 10 -16.49 -6.77 -64.51
N GLN A 11 -17.55 -7.41 -64.01
CA GLN A 11 -18.50 -6.77 -63.10
C GLN A 11 -17.76 -6.39 -61.81
N GLU A 12 -17.51 -5.10 -61.62
CA GLU A 12 -17.17 -4.54 -60.31
C GLU A 12 -18.27 -4.91 -59.31
N ALA A 13 -17.91 -5.72 -58.30
CA ALA A 13 -18.78 -6.04 -57.18
C ALA A 13 -19.06 -4.76 -56.38
N ARG A 14 -20.23 -4.15 -56.62
CA ARG A 14 -20.73 -3.01 -55.84
C ARG A 14 -20.73 -3.37 -54.35
N PRO A 15 -20.25 -2.50 -53.45
CA PRO A 15 -20.35 -2.74 -52.01
C PRO A 15 -21.83 -2.96 -51.64
N LYS A 16 -22.13 -4.06 -50.94
CA LYS A 16 -23.48 -4.36 -50.46
C LYS A 16 -24.00 -3.16 -49.67
N VAL A 17 -24.91 -2.41 -50.28
CA VAL A 17 -25.57 -1.24 -49.69
C VAL A 17 -26.28 -1.72 -48.43
N VAL A 18 -25.86 -1.18 -47.28
CA VAL A 18 -26.50 -1.40 -45.98
C VAL A 18 -28.01 -1.17 -46.15
N SER A 19 -28.84 -2.15 -45.77
CA SER A 19 -30.29 -2.08 -46.01
C SER A 19 -30.88 -0.75 -45.50
N ALA A 20 -31.85 -0.19 -46.22
CA ALA A 20 -32.43 1.12 -45.89
C ALA A 20 -32.96 1.19 -44.43
N GLN A 21 -33.41 0.07 -43.86
CA GLN A 21 -33.77 -0.05 -42.45
C GLN A 21 -32.55 0.07 -41.50
N ARG A 22 -31.42 -0.57 -41.82
CA ARG A 22 -30.16 -0.40 -41.08
C ARG A 22 -29.64 1.04 -41.20
N GLY A 23 -29.74 1.66 -42.37
CA GLY A 23 -29.38 3.08 -42.58
C GLY A 23 -30.23 4.04 -41.74
N ARG A 24 -31.54 3.82 -41.65
CA ARG A 24 -32.45 4.63 -40.80
C ARG A 24 -32.18 4.45 -39.30
N ALA A 25 -31.86 3.23 -38.85
CA ALA A 25 -31.48 2.97 -37.46
C ALA A 25 -30.17 3.68 -37.08
N VAL A 26 -29.16 3.62 -37.96
CA VAL A 26 -27.87 4.31 -37.78
C VAL A 26 -28.05 5.84 -37.71
N LEU A 27 -28.88 6.41 -38.57
CA LEU A 27 -29.17 7.85 -38.55
C LEU A 27 -29.90 8.29 -37.27
N ARG A 28 -30.80 7.46 -36.73
CA ARG A 28 -31.47 7.72 -35.45
C ARG A 28 -30.50 7.71 -34.27
N VAL A 29 -29.60 6.71 -34.21
CA VAL A 29 -28.56 6.65 -33.17
C VAL A 29 -27.61 7.84 -33.27
N THR A 30 -27.21 8.23 -34.48
CA THR A 30 -26.37 9.41 -34.71
C THR A 30 -27.04 10.69 -34.23
N ALA A 31 -28.33 10.86 -34.50
CA ALA A 31 -29.10 12.02 -34.04
C ALA A 31 -29.21 12.06 -32.50
N LEU A 32 -29.44 10.91 -31.87
CA LEU A 32 -29.49 10.77 -30.41
C LEU A 32 -28.13 11.09 -29.76
N GLN A 33 -27.03 10.55 -30.29
CA GLN A 33 -25.68 10.86 -29.80
C GLN A 33 -25.39 12.37 -29.84
N ARG A 34 -25.74 13.04 -30.96
CA ARG A 34 -25.58 14.50 -31.09
C ARG A 34 -26.49 15.29 -30.15
N GLN A 35 -27.68 14.78 -29.84
CA GLN A 35 -28.56 15.38 -28.85
C GLN A 35 -27.97 15.27 -27.45
N ILE A 36 -27.55 14.07 -27.04
CA ILE A 36 -26.88 13.81 -25.76
C ILE A 36 -25.65 14.71 -25.61
N GLN A 37 -24.79 14.79 -26.64
CA GLN A 37 -23.60 15.63 -26.61
C GLN A 37 -23.94 17.12 -26.39
N ARG A 38 -24.98 17.63 -27.05
CA ARG A 38 -25.43 19.03 -26.87
C ARG A 38 -26.01 19.28 -25.49
N GLU A 39 -26.71 18.30 -24.93
CA GLU A 39 -27.26 18.37 -23.59
C GLU A 39 -26.15 18.36 -22.53
N VAL A 40 -25.18 17.44 -22.65
CA VAL A 40 -23.99 17.39 -21.79
C VAL A 40 -23.20 18.70 -21.89
N ALA A 41 -22.90 19.19 -23.09
CA ALA A 41 -22.19 20.46 -23.26
C ALA A 41 -22.93 21.66 -22.65
N ARG A 42 -24.27 21.65 -22.67
CA ARG A 42 -25.09 22.65 -21.99
C ARG A 42 -25.00 22.51 -20.47
N ASN A 43 -25.03 21.29 -19.95
CA ASN A 43 -24.93 20.99 -18.53
C ASN A 43 -23.55 21.31 -17.98
N ASP A 44 -22.48 21.03 -18.71
CA ASP A 44 -21.09 21.35 -18.33
C ASP A 44 -20.85 22.85 -18.23
N ARG A 45 -21.45 23.64 -19.14
CA ARG A 45 -21.42 25.10 -19.06
C ARG A 45 -22.13 25.62 -17.80
N LYS A 46 -23.18 24.93 -17.34
CA LYS A 46 -23.95 25.31 -16.14
C LYS A 46 -23.29 24.85 -14.84
N HIS A 47 -22.67 23.68 -14.82
CA HIS A 47 -22.19 23.01 -13.61
C HIS A 47 -20.67 22.83 -13.59
N ARG A 48 -19.91 23.74 -14.21
CA ARG A 48 -18.45 23.66 -14.23
C ARG A 48 -17.94 23.51 -12.79
N PRO A 49 -17.27 22.38 -12.46
CA PRO A 49 -16.89 22.11 -11.08
C PRO A 49 -15.93 23.20 -10.59
N LYS A 50 -16.27 23.81 -9.46
CA LYS A 50 -15.34 24.69 -8.75
C LYS A 50 -14.20 23.84 -8.21
N LYS A 51 -12.97 24.35 -8.23
CA LYS A 51 -11.87 23.69 -7.51
C LYS A 51 -12.29 23.59 -6.03
N PRO A 52 -12.23 22.40 -5.41
CA PRO A 52 -12.54 22.26 -4.00
C PRO A 52 -11.62 23.15 -3.17
N GLN A 53 -12.17 23.76 -2.13
CA GLN A 53 -11.44 24.60 -1.19
C GLN A 53 -10.90 23.72 -0.06
N GLY A 54 -9.59 23.43 -0.08
CA GLY A 54 -8.94 22.59 0.93
C GLY A 54 -8.93 21.09 0.60
N SER A 55 -8.33 20.31 1.50
CA SER A 55 -8.21 18.85 1.34
C SER A 55 -9.48 18.12 1.77
N MET A 56 -9.72 16.93 1.23
CA MET A 56 -10.84 16.08 1.65
C MET A 56 -10.63 15.56 3.07
N GLN A 57 -11.56 15.87 3.97
CA GLN A 57 -11.54 15.46 5.38
C GLN A 57 -12.73 14.53 5.66
N SER A 58 -12.62 13.27 5.25
CA SER A 58 -13.61 12.21 5.50
C SER A 58 -13.31 11.38 6.77
N GLY A 59 -12.27 11.76 7.52
CA GLY A 59 -11.84 11.09 8.73
C GLY A 59 -12.73 11.32 9.95
N ALA A 60 -12.57 10.49 10.97
CA ALA A 60 -13.22 10.67 12.27
C ALA A 60 -12.68 11.88 13.06
N ARG A 61 -11.54 12.44 12.64
CA ARG A 61 -10.99 13.71 13.10
C ARG A 61 -10.32 14.45 11.94
N ARG A 62 -10.00 15.72 12.16
CA ARG A 62 -9.27 16.52 11.17
C ARG A 62 -7.82 16.06 11.10
N TYR A 63 -7.34 15.89 9.87
CA TYR A 63 -5.95 15.51 9.60
C TYR A 63 -5.14 16.69 9.06
N PRO A 64 -3.82 16.71 9.33
CA PRO A 64 -2.90 17.67 8.74
C PRO A 64 -3.04 17.74 7.22
N GLU A 65 -2.98 18.95 6.69
CA GLU A 65 -3.04 19.23 5.26
C GLU A 65 -1.89 20.13 4.82
N PRO A 66 -1.45 20.03 3.55
CA PRO A 66 -0.43 20.92 3.01
C PRO A 66 -0.83 22.41 3.10
N PRO A 67 0.14 23.32 3.26
CA PRO A 67 1.57 23.06 3.33
C PRO A 67 2.01 22.48 4.68
N MET A 68 2.72 21.35 4.65
CA MET A 68 3.34 20.76 5.85
C MET A 68 4.54 21.61 6.31
N PRO A 69 4.94 21.55 7.59
CA PRO A 69 6.17 22.19 8.06
C PRO A 69 7.41 21.68 7.30
N ALA A 70 8.23 22.60 6.82
CA ALA A 70 9.47 22.27 6.11
C ALA A 70 10.48 21.68 7.10
N GLN A 71 10.92 20.44 6.88
CA GLN A 71 11.87 19.75 7.75
C GLN A 71 12.64 18.66 7.00
N HIS A 72 13.80 18.26 7.53
CA HIS A 72 14.58 17.13 7.05
C HIS A 72 15.23 16.41 8.25
N ARG A 73 15.36 15.08 8.18
CA ARG A 73 15.90 14.23 9.27
C ARG A 73 16.89 13.20 8.72
N ALA A 74 17.79 12.72 9.57
CA ALA A 74 18.68 11.61 9.22
C ALA A 74 17.91 10.28 9.28
N LYS A 75 18.24 9.34 8.39
CA LYS A 75 17.68 7.98 8.41
C LYS A 75 18.17 7.17 9.61
N PRO A 76 17.39 6.18 10.10
CA PRO A 76 16.04 5.79 9.65
C PRO A 76 14.89 6.73 10.08
N GLY A 77 15.20 7.86 10.70
CA GLY A 77 14.23 8.85 11.18
C GLY A 77 13.74 8.51 12.59
N ARG A 78 13.35 9.52 13.37
CA ARG A 78 12.72 9.33 14.70
C ARG A 78 11.37 10.01 14.70
N GLU A 79 10.31 9.28 15.02
CA GLU A 79 8.94 9.81 15.00
C GLU A 79 8.74 10.96 15.99
N SER A 80 9.37 10.85 17.15
CA SER A 80 9.44 11.91 18.16
C SER A 80 10.00 13.25 17.69
N GLN A 81 10.62 13.33 16.50
CA GLN A 81 11.23 14.55 15.94
C GLN A 81 10.48 15.12 14.72
N ILE A 82 9.32 14.57 14.40
CA ILE A 82 8.51 14.95 13.23
C ILE A 82 7.41 15.93 13.66
N ASP A 83 7.22 17.00 12.87
CA ASP A 83 6.22 18.04 13.14
C ASP A 83 5.28 18.25 11.92
N PRO A 84 3.95 18.07 12.05
CA PRO A 84 3.26 17.51 13.20
C PRO A 84 3.63 16.05 13.41
N ALA A 85 3.51 15.56 14.64
CA ALA A 85 3.70 14.15 14.94
C ALA A 85 2.71 13.29 14.13
N PRO A 86 3.17 12.18 13.50
CA PRO A 86 2.28 11.23 12.87
C PRO A 86 1.18 10.73 13.81
N MET A 87 -0.04 10.70 13.30
CA MET A 87 -1.21 10.29 14.09
C MET A 87 -1.40 8.78 14.00
N TYR A 88 -1.16 8.07 15.11
CA TYR A 88 -1.24 6.60 15.17
C TYR A 88 -2.26 6.06 16.18
N GLU A 89 -2.72 6.87 17.14
CA GLU A 89 -3.56 6.42 18.27
C GLU A 89 -4.99 6.02 17.87
N ALA A 90 -5.53 6.57 16.78
CA ALA A 90 -6.87 6.28 16.27
C ALA A 90 -7.98 6.29 17.35
N PRO A 91 -8.19 7.37 18.12
CA PRO A 91 -9.08 7.36 19.30
C PRO A 91 -10.56 7.01 18.99
N TYR A 92 -10.97 7.18 17.73
CA TYR A 92 -12.31 6.87 17.22
C TYR A 92 -12.45 5.42 16.73
N TYR A 93 -11.36 4.67 16.57
CA TYR A 93 -11.40 3.25 16.25
C TYR A 93 -11.71 2.45 17.52
N LYS A 94 -12.84 1.74 17.55
CA LYS A 94 -13.24 0.89 18.68
C LYS A 94 -12.97 -0.58 18.35
N GLY A 95 -12.14 -1.22 19.16
CA GLY A 95 -11.83 -2.64 19.02
C GLY A 95 -13.08 -3.51 19.17
N SER A 96 -13.14 -4.60 18.42
CA SER A 96 -14.23 -5.58 18.49
C SER A 96 -13.69 -7.01 18.55
N GLN A 97 -12.52 -7.18 19.19
CA GLN A 97 -11.87 -8.47 19.45
C GLN A 97 -11.58 -9.28 18.17
N LYS A 98 -11.32 -8.60 17.04
CA LYS A 98 -11.10 -9.25 15.73
C LYS A 98 -9.82 -10.08 15.68
N LEU A 99 -8.91 -9.86 16.63
CA LEU A 99 -7.62 -10.53 16.76
C LEU A 99 -7.42 -11.05 18.19
N GLN A 100 -8.52 -11.40 18.87
CA GLN A 100 -8.48 -11.87 20.26
C GLN A 100 -7.48 -13.00 20.44
N ASP A 101 -6.57 -12.82 21.40
CA ASP A 101 -5.52 -13.76 21.81
C ASP A 101 -4.51 -14.11 20.71
N LYS A 102 -4.49 -13.36 19.60
CA LYS A 102 -3.49 -13.55 18.54
C LYS A 102 -2.14 -13.02 18.98
N VAL A 103 -1.07 -13.58 18.40
CA VAL A 103 0.29 -13.03 18.53
C VAL A 103 0.72 -12.50 17.17
N ALA A 104 1.01 -11.19 17.12
CA ALA A 104 1.43 -10.52 15.90
C ALA A 104 2.90 -10.11 15.95
N LEU A 105 3.67 -10.46 14.92
CA LEU A 105 5.01 -9.94 14.69
C LEU A 105 4.97 -8.88 13.60
N ILE A 106 5.44 -7.67 13.90
CA ILE A 106 5.38 -6.52 12.99
C ILE A 106 6.79 -5.95 12.84
N THR A 107 7.33 -5.93 11.61
CA THR A 107 8.63 -5.32 11.31
C THR A 107 8.52 -3.83 11.02
N GLY A 108 9.49 -3.03 11.47
CA GLY A 108 9.41 -1.56 11.40
C GLY A 108 8.21 -1.01 12.18
N ALA A 109 7.94 -1.58 13.36
CA ALA A 109 6.79 -1.25 14.20
C ALA A 109 7.08 -0.15 15.23
N ASP A 110 8.32 0.31 15.31
CA ASP A 110 8.72 1.44 16.16
C ASP A 110 7.98 2.73 15.79
N SER A 111 7.58 2.91 14.53
CA SER A 111 7.03 4.16 14.03
C SER A 111 6.05 3.98 12.86
N GLY A 112 5.43 5.07 12.42
CA GLY A 112 4.61 5.20 11.23
C GLY A 112 3.46 4.19 11.19
N ILE A 113 3.29 3.58 10.01
CA ILE A 113 2.24 2.59 9.76
C ILE A 113 2.38 1.41 10.71
N GLY A 114 3.61 0.91 10.92
CA GLY A 114 3.87 -0.23 11.80
C GLY A 114 3.42 0.02 13.24
N ARG A 115 3.69 1.22 13.79
CA ARG A 115 3.20 1.64 15.11
C ARG A 115 1.67 1.68 15.18
N ALA A 116 1.01 2.30 14.20
CA ALA A 116 -0.45 2.34 14.17
C ALA A 116 -1.07 0.92 14.07
N VAL A 117 -0.46 0.04 13.26
CA VAL A 117 -0.88 -1.37 13.16
C VAL A 117 -0.70 -2.09 14.50
N ALA A 118 0.42 -1.90 15.19
CA ALA A 118 0.66 -2.47 16.52
C ALA A 118 -0.42 -2.05 17.52
N VAL A 119 -0.74 -0.76 17.59
CA VAL A 119 -1.78 -0.23 18.48
C VAL A 119 -3.16 -0.80 18.15
N LEU A 120 -3.55 -0.82 16.87
CA LEU A 120 -4.87 -1.35 16.48
C LEU A 120 -4.96 -2.87 16.65
N PHE A 121 -3.86 -3.60 16.45
CA PHE A 121 -3.82 -5.04 16.71
C PHE A 121 -4.00 -5.33 18.20
N ALA A 122 -3.33 -4.56 19.05
CA ALA A 122 -3.49 -4.64 20.50
C ALA A 122 -4.93 -4.33 20.93
N ARG A 123 -5.51 -3.26 20.38
CA ARG A 123 -6.91 -2.89 20.63
C ARG A 123 -7.91 -3.95 20.17
N GLU A 124 -7.54 -4.76 19.16
CA GLU A 124 -8.32 -5.91 18.69
C GLU A 124 -8.02 -7.21 19.44
N GLY A 125 -7.16 -7.17 20.47
CA GLY A 125 -6.91 -8.26 21.40
C GLY A 125 -5.62 -9.04 21.17
N ALA A 126 -4.71 -8.58 20.30
CA ALA A 126 -3.47 -9.28 20.00
C ALA A 126 -2.30 -8.86 20.90
N ASP A 127 -1.46 -9.80 21.30
CA ASP A 127 -0.11 -9.50 21.80
C ASP A 127 0.82 -9.19 20.62
N VAL A 128 1.79 -8.28 20.82
CA VAL A 128 2.58 -7.71 19.71
C VAL A 128 4.09 -7.83 19.94
N VAL A 129 4.80 -8.28 18.91
CA VAL A 129 6.27 -8.18 18.81
C VAL A 129 6.58 -6.98 17.93
N VAL A 130 7.21 -5.97 18.53
CA VAL A 130 7.66 -4.74 17.88
C VAL A 130 9.08 -4.96 17.38
N GLN A 131 9.25 -5.34 16.11
CA GLN A 131 10.57 -5.45 15.49
C GLN A 131 10.93 -4.11 14.83
N PHE A 132 12.17 -3.66 15.02
CA PHE A 132 12.68 -2.38 14.53
C PHE A 132 14.19 -2.44 14.29
N LEU A 133 14.80 -1.40 13.70
CA LEU A 133 16.22 -1.41 13.39
C LEU A 133 17.07 -0.97 14.60
N SER A 134 16.94 0.29 15.02
CA SER A 134 17.80 0.90 16.06
C SER A 134 17.13 2.01 16.90
N GLU A 135 15.90 2.38 16.58
CA GLU A 135 15.09 3.47 17.14
C GLU A 135 14.48 3.10 18.50
N GLN A 136 15.33 2.73 19.47
CA GLN A 136 14.93 2.21 20.79
C GLN A 136 13.93 3.08 21.55
N GLY A 137 13.96 4.40 21.35
CA GLY A 137 13.00 5.33 21.97
C GLY A 137 11.61 5.21 21.38
N ASP A 138 11.51 5.19 20.05
CA ASP A 138 10.25 5.07 19.33
C ASP A 138 9.65 3.66 19.51
N ALA A 139 10.47 2.62 19.55
CA ALA A 139 10.04 1.26 19.87
C ALA A 139 9.45 1.13 21.28
N ARG A 140 10.04 1.82 22.28
CA ARG A 140 9.50 1.85 23.64
C ARG A 140 8.14 2.55 23.72
N GLU A 141 7.95 3.62 22.96
CA GLU A 141 6.64 4.28 22.88
C GLU A 141 5.59 3.35 22.26
N THR A 142 5.94 2.61 21.19
CA THR A 142 5.02 1.60 20.62
C THR A 142 4.66 0.52 21.65
N VAL A 143 5.65 -0.01 22.39
CA VAL A 143 5.39 -1.00 23.46
C VAL A 143 4.43 -0.43 24.50
N ALA A 144 4.70 0.76 25.01
CA ALA A 144 3.82 1.43 25.99
C ALA A 144 2.41 1.65 25.43
N ALA A 145 2.29 2.01 24.14
CA ALA A 145 1.00 2.17 23.48
C ALA A 145 0.22 0.84 23.38
N VAL A 146 0.90 -0.27 23.07
CA VAL A 146 0.28 -1.61 23.08
C VAL A 146 -0.15 -2.02 24.49
N GLU A 147 0.67 -1.76 25.50
CA GLU A 147 0.35 -2.06 26.90
C GLU A 147 -0.83 -1.23 27.42
N ARG A 148 -0.99 0.02 26.98
CA ARG A 148 -2.17 0.86 27.27
C ARG A 148 -3.48 0.25 26.72
N GLU A 149 -3.43 -0.53 25.65
CA GLU A 149 -4.58 -1.27 25.12
C GLU A 149 -4.82 -2.60 25.88
N GLY A 150 -4.03 -2.88 26.92
CA GLY A 150 -4.18 -4.05 27.80
C GLY A 150 -3.53 -5.34 27.25
N ARG A 151 -2.68 -5.23 26.23
CA ARG A 151 -1.99 -6.38 25.61
C ARG A 151 -0.51 -6.39 25.91
N ARG A 152 0.12 -7.56 25.76
CA ARG A 152 1.56 -7.72 26.03
C ARG A 152 2.35 -7.33 24.79
N ALA A 153 3.50 -6.68 24.99
CA ALA A 153 4.45 -6.44 23.92
C ALA A 153 5.90 -6.74 24.32
N ILE A 154 6.73 -7.03 23.32
CA ILE A 154 8.19 -6.99 23.42
C ILE A 154 8.77 -6.22 22.25
N ALA A 155 9.91 -5.56 22.45
CA ALA A 155 10.64 -4.87 21.40
C ALA A 155 11.94 -5.63 21.07
N ILE A 156 12.22 -5.83 19.79
CA ILE A 156 13.41 -6.52 19.30
C ILE A 156 14.07 -5.68 18.21
N GLY A 157 15.27 -5.19 18.48
CA GLY A 157 16.10 -4.49 17.50
C GLY A 157 16.86 -5.48 16.62
N GLY A 158 16.95 -5.21 15.31
CA GLY A 158 17.72 -6.02 14.38
C GLY A 158 17.56 -5.59 12.93
N ASP A 159 18.56 -5.86 12.10
CA ASP A 159 18.48 -5.60 10.67
C ASP A 159 17.81 -6.78 9.95
N VAL A 160 16.60 -6.54 9.42
CA VAL A 160 15.84 -7.55 8.67
C VAL A 160 16.57 -8.01 7.40
N SER A 161 17.53 -7.24 6.89
CA SER A 161 18.37 -7.62 5.76
C SER A 161 19.32 -8.80 6.08
N GLN A 162 19.43 -9.15 7.37
CA GLN A 162 20.24 -10.26 7.87
C GLN A 162 19.35 -11.46 8.24
N PRO A 163 19.62 -12.66 7.67
CA PRO A 163 18.80 -13.84 7.95
C PRO A 163 18.89 -14.28 9.42
N ALA A 164 20.04 -14.11 10.06
CA ALA A 164 20.23 -14.44 11.47
C ALA A 164 19.36 -13.56 12.38
N ALA A 165 19.32 -12.25 12.16
CA ALA A 165 18.48 -11.34 12.94
C ALA A 165 16.98 -11.64 12.77
N CYS A 166 16.54 -12.04 11.57
CA CYS A 166 15.17 -12.51 11.35
C CYS A 166 14.85 -13.76 12.18
N GLN A 167 15.77 -14.73 12.19
CA GLN A 167 15.63 -15.97 12.96
C GLN A 167 15.56 -15.70 14.46
N GLU A 168 16.49 -14.90 14.99
CA GLU A 168 16.53 -14.49 16.40
C GLU A 168 15.24 -13.77 16.83
N THR A 169 14.70 -12.90 15.96
CA THR A 169 13.43 -12.21 16.21
C THR A 169 12.28 -13.20 16.38
N VAL A 170 12.16 -14.16 15.46
CA VAL A 170 11.10 -15.18 15.51
C VAL A 170 11.26 -16.09 16.72
N GLU A 171 12.48 -16.52 17.04
CA GLU A 171 12.77 -17.36 18.20
C GLU A 171 12.41 -16.65 19.51
N ALA A 172 12.74 -15.37 19.64
CA ALA A 172 12.36 -14.57 20.79
C ALA A 172 10.84 -14.40 20.91
N ALA A 173 10.13 -14.18 19.78
CA ALA A 173 8.67 -14.12 19.74
C ALA A 173 8.03 -15.44 20.22
N VAL A 174 8.50 -16.57 19.69
CA VAL A 174 8.01 -17.90 20.07
C VAL A 174 8.36 -18.23 21.51
N LYS A 175 9.55 -17.90 21.99
CA LYS A 175 9.94 -18.08 23.39
C LYS A 175 9.03 -17.29 24.33
N ARG A 176 8.64 -16.07 23.94
CA ARG A 176 7.81 -15.18 24.78
C ARG A 176 6.33 -15.52 24.78
N PHE A 177 5.80 -15.91 23.62
CA PHE A 177 4.35 -16.01 23.37
C PHE A 177 3.89 -17.39 22.92
N GLY A 178 4.80 -18.31 22.61
CA GLY A 178 4.54 -19.70 22.21
C GLY A 178 4.14 -19.90 20.75
N ARG A 179 3.77 -18.84 20.02
CA ARG A 179 3.27 -18.91 18.64
C ARG A 179 3.44 -17.59 17.88
N ILE A 180 3.21 -17.64 16.58
CA ILE A 180 2.98 -16.46 15.72
C ILE A 180 1.71 -16.72 14.92
N ASP A 181 0.70 -15.89 15.08
CA ASP A 181 -0.56 -15.98 14.35
C ASP A 181 -0.64 -14.99 13.17
N VAL A 182 0.01 -13.83 13.32
CA VAL A 182 0.03 -12.79 12.30
C VAL A 182 1.46 -12.31 12.08
N LEU A 183 1.91 -12.30 10.82
CA LEU A 183 3.15 -11.64 10.43
C LEU A 183 2.82 -10.41 9.59
N VAL A 184 3.37 -9.26 9.96
CA VAL A 184 3.32 -8.04 9.17
C VAL A 184 4.74 -7.67 8.75
N ASN A 185 5.05 -7.88 7.47
CA ASN A 185 6.29 -7.36 6.90
C ASN A 185 6.06 -5.90 6.47
N ASN A 186 6.65 -4.96 7.21
CA ASN A 186 6.44 -3.52 7.01
C ASN A 186 7.75 -2.71 6.93
N ALA A 187 8.84 -3.16 7.57
CA ALA A 187 10.14 -2.50 7.49
C ALA A 187 10.57 -2.25 6.03
N ALA A 188 11.06 -1.04 5.74
CA ALA A 188 11.50 -0.70 4.39
C ALA A 188 12.60 0.37 4.40
N PHE A 189 13.46 0.31 3.39
CA PHE A 189 14.40 1.37 3.03
C PHE A 189 13.93 2.06 1.74
N GLN A 190 14.12 3.38 1.68
CA GLN A 190 13.75 4.22 0.54
C GLN A 190 14.61 5.49 0.52
N VAL A 191 15.22 5.81 -0.63
CA VAL A 191 15.85 7.11 -0.92
C VAL A 191 15.50 7.53 -2.36
N HIS A 192 15.19 8.81 -2.60
CA HIS A 192 14.97 9.31 -3.96
C HIS A 192 16.28 9.43 -4.75
N THR A 193 16.25 8.96 -5.99
CA THR A 193 17.30 9.16 -6.98
C THR A 193 16.66 9.64 -8.29
N TYR A 194 17.05 10.82 -8.79
CA TYR A 194 16.41 11.46 -9.94
C TYR A 194 16.92 10.96 -11.30
N ARG A 195 18.09 10.33 -11.32
CA ARG A 195 18.75 9.81 -12.51
C ARG A 195 19.21 8.39 -12.23
N LEU A 196 19.04 7.48 -13.19
CA LEU A 196 19.47 6.09 -13.00
C LEU A 196 20.98 6.00 -12.81
N GLU A 197 21.77 6.85 -13.46
CA GLU A 197 23.24 6.81 -13.37
C GLU A 197 23.77 7.23 -11.99
N ASP A 198 22.95 7.88 -11.16
CA ASP A 198 23.30 8.30 -9.80
C ASP A 198 22.92 7.23 -8.74
N LEU A 199 22.25 6.15 -9.15
CA LEU A 199 21.87 5.07 -8.27
C LEU A 199 23.07 4.12 -8.08
N SER A 200 23.77 4.26 -6.96
CA SER A 200 24.92 3.40 -6.65
C SER A 200 24.50 1.95 -6.39
N ASP A 201 25.43 1.03 -6.59
CA ASP A 201 25.24 -0.39 -6.32
C ASP A 201 24.88 -0.64 -4.85
N GLU A 202 25.51 0.07 -3.91
CA GLU A 202 25.24 -0.08 -2.47
C GLU A 202 23.84 0.42 -2.09
N HIS A 203 23.38 1.52 -2.69
CA HIS A 203 22.02 2.00 -2.50
C HIS A 203 21.03 0.96 -3.03
N PHE A 204 21.20 0.53 -4.29
CA PHE A 204 20.32 -0.47 -4.90
C PHE A 204 20.27 -1.77 -4.08
N ASP A 205 21.44 -2.30 -3.68
CA ASP A 205 21.55 -3.52 -2.88
C ASP A 205 20.86 -3.35 -1.52
N LEU A 206 21.07 -2.23 -0.81
CA LEU A 206 20.43 -1.99 0.48
C LEU A 206 18.89 -1.95 0.36
N THR A 207 18.36 -1.31 -0.69
CA THR A 207 16.91 -1.28 -0.96
C THR A 207 16.39 -2.69 -1.20
N VAL A 208 17.06 -3.48 -2.05
CA VAL A 208 16.66 -4.86 -2.36
C VAL A 208 16.76 -5.77 -1.14
N ARG A 209 17.86 -5.70 -0.39
CA ARG A 209 18.09 -6.53 0.80
C ARG A 209 17.09 -6.23 1.91
N THR A 210 16.78 -4.96 2.15
CA THR A 210 15.80 -4.60 3.17
C THR A 210 14.39 -5.01 2.74
N ASN A 211 13.98 -4.66 1.51
CA ASN A 211 12.58 -4.72 1.10
C ASN A 211 12.16 -6.07 0.50
N LEU A 212 13.09 -6.85 -0.05
CA LEU A 212 12.79 -8.19 -0.61
C LEU A 212 13.40 -9.30 0.25
N TYR A 213 14.71 -9.25 0.50
CA TYR A 213 15.35 -10.29 1.32
C TYR A 213 14.81 -10.29 2.74
N GLY A 214 14.58 -9.12 3.35
CA GLY A 214 13.98 -9.03 4.68
C GLY A 214 12.59 -9.66 4.77
N TYR A 215 11.73 -9.42 3.77
CA TYR A 215 10.40 -10.04 3.70
C TYR A 215 10.52 -11.55 3.53
N PHE A 216 11.43 -12.02 2.68
CA PHE A 216 11.70 -13.43 2.46
C PHE A 216 12.22 -14.12 3.74
N TYR A 217 13.25 -13.56 4.38
CA TYR A 217 13.89 -14.14 5.56
C TYR A 217 12.95 -14.19 6.76
N MET A 218 12.27 -13.09 7.07
CA MET A 218 11.32 -13.03 8.19
C MET A 218 10.16 -14.01 7.97
N THR A 219 9.61 -14.05 6.75
CA THR A 219 8.54 -14.99 6.39
C THR A 219 8.99 -16.44 6.50
N ARG A 220 10.18 -16.77 5.96
CA ARG A 220 10.74 -18.12 6.02
C ARG A 220 10.95 -18.58 7.46
N ALA A 221 11.42 -17.70 8.34
CA ALA A 221 11.62 -17.99 9.76
C ALA A 221 10.28 -18.15 10.50
N ALA A 222 9.26 -17.33 10.19
CA ALA A 222 7.97 -17.35 10.89
C ALA A 222 7.07 -18.55 10.52
N ILE A 223 7.05 -18.95 9.24
CA ILE A 223 6.13 -19.97 8.69
C ILE A 223 6.10 -21.30 9.49
N PRO A 224 7.22 -21.85 9.99
CA PRO A 224 7.21 -23.04 10.85
C PRO A 224 6.37 -22.90 12.13
N HIS A 225 6.18 -21.68 12.62
CA HIS A 225 5.46 -21.37 13.86
C HIS A 225 4.03 -20.86 13.63
N MET A 226 3.61 -20.77 12.36
CA MET A 226 2.28 -20.31 11.96
C MET A 226 1.34 -21.50 11.71
N GLN A 227 0.19 -21.47 12.37
CA GLN A 227 -0.83 -22.51 12.31
C GLN A 227 -1.94 -22.19 11.29
N LYS A 228 -2.80 -23.17 10.99
CA LYS A 228 -4.02 -22.93 10.19
C LYS A 228 -4.83 -21.78 10.77
N GLY A 229 -5.27 -20.86 9.91
CA GLY A 229 -5.98 -19.64 10.29
C GLY A 229 -5.06 -18.43 10.53
N SER A 230 -3.74 -18.59 10.42
CA SER A 230 -2.79 -17.47 10.49
C SER A 230 -2.84 -16.59 9.24
N ALA A 231 -2.27 -15.39 9.35
CA ALA A 231 -2.22 -14.42 8.25
C ALA A 231 -0.83 -13.78 8.11
N ILE A 232 -0.44 -13.50 6.88
CA ILE A 232 0.70 -12.64 6.54
C ILE A 232 0.14 -11.42 5.81
N VAL A 233 0.51 -10.22 6.28
CA VAL A 233 0.14 -8.95 5.63
C VAL A 233 1.41 -8.18 5.27
N ASN A 234 1.68 -8.05 3.99
CA ASN A 234 2.86 -7.36 3.48
C ASN A 234 2.56 -5.88 3.19
N SER A 235 3.51 -5.01 3.50
CA SER A 235 3.41 -3.59 3.14
C SER A 235 3.97 -3.37 1.74
N GLY A 236 3.07 -3.28 0.77
CA GLY A 236 3.35 -2.85 -0.59
C GLY A 236 3.47 -1.33 -0.68
N SER A 237 3.12 -0.78 -1.85
CA SER A 237 3.06 0.67 -2.10
C SER A 237 2.31 0.91 -3.40
N VAL A 238 1.68 2.08 -3.56
CA VAL A 238 1.18 2.55 -4.87
C VAL A 238 2.29 2.60 -5.92
N THR A 239 3.55 2.85 -5.52
CA THR A 239 4.71 2.84 -6.43
C THR A 239 5.00 1.45 -7.01
N GLY A 240 4.60 0.36 -6.33
CA GLY A 240 4.66 -0.99 -6.89
C GLY A 240 3.58 -1.26 -7.95
N LEU A 241 2.51 -0.47 -7.96
CA LEU A 241 1.42 -0.56 -8.94
C LEU A 241 1.65 0.36 -10.14
N MET A 242 2.11 1.59 -9.89
CA MET A 242 2.15 2.67 -10.89
C MET A 242 3.59 3.04 -11.31
N GLY A 243 4.60 2.55 -10.60
CA GLY A 243 5.97 3.04 -10.71
C GLY A 243 6.14 4.43 -10.12
N ASN A 244 7.39 4.83 -9.93
CA ASN A 244 7.77 6.22 -9.65
C ASN A 244 9.18 6.46 -10.22
N LYS A 245 9.30 7.44 -11.12
CA LYS A 245 10.54 7.76 -11.83
C LYS A 245 11.71 8.16 -10.90
N ASP A 246 11.41 8.70 -9.72
CA ASP A 246 12.43 9.16 -8.76
C ASP A 246 12.72 8.10 -7.67
N LEU A 247 12.12 6.92 -7.77
CA LEU A 247 12.17 5.82 -6.80
C LEU A 247 12.22 4.47 -7.52
N LEU A 248 13.17 4.29 -8.43
CA LEU A 248 13.21 3.13 -9.33
C LEU A 248 13.37 1.79 -8.59
N ASP A 249 14.40 1.68 -7.75
CA ASP A 249 14.71 0.51 -6.92
C ASP A 249 13.63 0.26 -5.86
N TYR A 250 13.10 1.30 -5.24
CA TYR A 250 11.97 1.18 -4.32
C TYR A 250 10.71 0.70 -5.04
N SER A 251 10.39 1.23 -6.23
CA SER A 251 9.25 0.76 -7.03
C SER A 251 9.42 -0.69 -7.46
N LEU A 252 10.63 -1.08 -7.87
CA LEU A 252 11.00 -2.47 -8.17
C LEU A 252 10.71 -3.38 -6.97
N THR A 253 11.21 -3.03 -5.79
CA THR A 253 11.01 -3.86 -4.60
C THR A 253 9.55 -3.92 -4.16
N LYS A 254 8.78 -2.82 -4.27
CA LYS A 254 7.35 -2.83 -3.94
C LYS A 254 6.52 -3.64 -4.95
N GLY A 255 6.86 -3.62 -6.24
CA GLY A 255 6.27 -4.53 -7.23
C GLY A 255 6.65 -6.00 -6.97
N GLY A 256 7.92 -6.24 -6.59
CA GLY A 256 8.40 -7.55 -6.16
C GLY A 256 7.65 -8.11 -4.95
N ILE A 257 7.36 -7.26 -3.94
CA ILE A 257 6.52 -7.63 -2.79
C ILE A 257 5.11 -8.03 -3.23
N HIS A 258 4.51 -7.36 -4.22
CA HIS A 258 3.19 -7.72 -4.74
C HIS A 258 3.21 -9.09 -5.42
N ALA A 259 4.22 -9.37 -6.24
CA ALA A 259 4.41 -10.67 -6.86
C ALA A 259 4.66 -11.77 -5.81
N PHE A 260 5.54 -11.51 -4.84
CA PHE A 260 5.83 -12.40 -3.71
C PHE A 260 4.57 -12.74 -2.92
N THR A 261 3.74 -11.74 -2.63
CA THR A 261 2.45 -11.91 -1.92
C THR A 261 1.54 -12.89 -2.64
N ARG A 262 1.34 -12.72 -3.95
CA ARG A 262 0.49 -13.58 -4.77
C ARG A 262 1.01 -15.01 -4.86
N ALA A 263 2.32 -15.17 -5.10
CA ALA A 263 2.95 -16.48 -5.21
C ALA A 263 2.91 -17.23 -3.87
N LEU A 264 3.25 -16.55 -2.77
CA LEU A 264 3.24 -17.14 -1.44
C LEU A 264 1.82 -17.47 -0.97
N ALA A 265 0.83 -16.64 -1.30
CA ALA A 265 -0.57 -16.95 -1.04
C ALA A 265 -0.96 -18.30 -1.65
N ALA A 266 -0.68 -18.50 -2.94
CA ALA A 266 -0.97 -19.78 -3.62
C ALA A 266 -0.25 -20.97 -2.95
N GLN A 267 1.01 -20.79 -2.54
CA GLN A 267 1.79 -21.82 -1.85
C GLN A 267 1.23 -22.18 -0.47
N LEU A 268 0.69 -21.21 0.28
CA LEU A 268 0.26 -21.38 1.66
C LEU A 268 -1.23 -21.67 1.84
N VAL A 269 -2.03 -21.62 0.78
CA VAL A 269 -3.45 -22.04 0.80
C VAL A 269 -3.63 -23.46 1.37
N PRO A 270 -2.86 -24.49 0.95
CA PRO A 270 -2.99 -25.84 1.52
C PRO A 270 -2.69 -25.91 3.03
N ARG A 271 -1.91 -24.96 3.55
CA ARG A 271 -1.61 -24.83 4.99
C ARG A 271 -2.65 -23.99 5.74
N GLY A 272 -3.63 -23.43 5.03
CA GLY A 272 -4.65 -22.56 5.60
C GLY A 272 -4.10 -21.24 6.16
N ILE A 273 -3.02 -20.72 5.57
CA ILE A 273 -2.44 -19.42 5.91
C ILE A 273 -2.72 -18.46 4.77
N ARG A 274 -3.28 -17.29 5.09
CA ARG A 274 -3.60 -16.26 4.10
C ARG A 274 -2.44 -15.29 3.96
N VAL A 275 -2.19 -14.81 2.74
CA VAL A 275 -1.10 -13.85 2.47
C VAL A 275 -1.67 -12.73 1.61
N ASN A 276 -1.68 -11.50 2.11
CA ASN A 276 -2.19 -10.34 1.38
C ASN A 276 -1.23 -9.16 1.53
N ALA A 277 -1.47 -8.07 0.81
CA ALA A 277 -0.72 -6.83 0.97
C ALA A 277 -1.64 -5.61 1.08
N VAL A 278 -1.20 -4.62 1.85
CA VAL A 278 -1.73 -3.26 1.78
C VAL A 278 -0.78 -2.44 0.93
N ALA A 279 -1.30 -1.64 -0.01
CA ALA A 279 -0.51 -0.75 -0.86
C ALA A 279 -0.87 0.72 -0.54
N PRO A 280 -0.19 1.36 0.43
CA PRO A 280 -0.46 2.74 0.78
C PRO A 280 -0.06 3.71 -0.33
N GLY A 281 -0.75 4.85 -0.37
CA GLY A 281 -0.30 6.06 -1.06
C GLY A 281 0.68 6.87 -0.22
N PRO A 282 0.71 8.21 -0.33
CA PRO A 282 1.53 9.04 0.55
C PRO A 282 0.95 9.06 1.97
N VAL A 283 1.70 8.48 2.91
CA VAL A 283 1.38 8.47 4.35
C VAL A 283 2.43 9.30 5.08
N TRP A 284 2.02 10.14 6.02
CA TRP A 284 2.92 10.97 6.83
C TRP A 284 3.61 10.10 7.89
N THR A 285 4.88 9.77 7.67
CA THR A 285 5.71 8.95 8.58
C THR A 285 7.13 9.53 8.66
N PRO A 286 8.00 9.06 9.57
CA PRO A 286 9.40 9.49 9.62
C PRO A 286 10.19 9.21 8.33
N LEU A 287 9.73 8.26 7.52
CA LEU A 287 10.37 7.89 6.25
C LEU A 287 10.38 9.07 5.26
N ASN A 288 9.37 9.94 5.26
CA ASN A 288 9.23 11.04 4.30
C ASN A 288 10.20 12.21 4.55
N PRO A 289 10.25 12.82 5.76
CA PRO A 289 11.21 13.89 6.05
C PRO A 289 12.65 13.37 6.16
N SER A 290 12.86 12.05 6.32
CA SER A 290 14.19 11.43 6.29
C SER A 290 14.68 11.06 4.88
N ASP A 291 13.94 11.47 3.85
CA ASP A 291 14.19 11.15 2.44
C ASP A 291 14.09 12.40 1.58
N LYS A 292 13.01 13.18 1.75
CA LYS A 292 12.73 14.36 0.94
C LYS A 292 13.41 15.62 1.50
N GLN A 293 13.76 16.52 0.57
CA GLN A 293 14.16 17.89 0.88
C GLN A 293 12.99 18.68 1.50
N PRO A 294 13.26 19.68 2.37
CA PRO A 294 12.22 20.42 3.09
C PRO A 294 11.13 21.03 2.19
N SER A 295 11.47 21.51 1.00
CA SER A 295 10.50 22.07 0.04
C SER A 295 9.48 21.03 -0.46
N LYS A 296 9.93 19.80 -0.71
CA LYS A 296 9.07 18.68 -1.13
C LYS A 296 8.25 18.12 0.02
N VAL A 297 8.72 18.27 1.25
CA VAL A 297 7.93 17.92 2.45
C VAL A 297 6.70 18.82 2.58
N ARG A 298 6.81 20.12 2.28
CA ARG A 298 5.68 21.06 2.35
C ARG A 298 4.49 20.62 1.49
N GLU A 299 4.74 20.11 0.30
CA GLU A 299 3.71 19.69 -0.66
C GLU A 299 3.33 18.21 -0.53
N PHE A 300 3.80 17.53 0.51
CA PHE A 300 3.62 16.09 0.65
C PHE A 300 2.13 15.72 0.69
N GLY A 301 1.71 14.85 -0.22
CA GLY A 301 0.31 14.43 -0.36
C GLY A 301 -0.64 15.43 -1.03
N ALA A 302 -0.21 16.66 -1.35
CA ALA A 302 -1.04 17.68 -2.01
C ALA A 302 -1.56 17.25 -3.39
N HIS A 303 -0.83 16.34 -4.03
CA HIS A 303 -1.15 15.82 -5.35
C HIS A 303 -2.20 14.72 -5.34
N THR A 304 -2.54 14.10 -4.18
CA THR A 304 -3.57 13.05 -4.15
C THR A 304 -4.94 13.63 -4.51
N PRO A 305 -5.89 12.82 -4.99
CA PRO A 305 -7.26 13.31 -5.20
C PRO A 305 -7.93 13.83 -3.92
N MET A 306 -7.54 13.30 -2.75
CA MET A 306 -7.95 13.83 -1.45
C MET A 306 -7.18 15.08 -0.99
N GLY A 307 -6.14 15.52 -1.72
CA GLY A 307 -5.41 16.77 -1.47
C GLY A 307 -4.50 16.79 -0.23
N ARG A 308 -4.36 15.66 0.48
CA ARG A 308 -3.53 15.53 1.69
C ARG A 308 -2.84 14.18 1.77
N PRO A 309 -1.79 14.02 2.60
CA PRO A 309 -1.29 12.71 2.94
C PRO A 309 -2.26 12.01 3.91
N ALA A 310 -2.25 10.68 3.88
CA ALA A 310 -2.89 9.90 4.93
C ALA A 310 -2.05 9.96 6.22
N GLN A 311 -2.68 9.77 7.36
CA GLN A 311 -2.00 9.47 8.61
C GLN A 311 -1.89 7.95 8.83
N PRO A 312 -0.89 7.47 9.60
CA PRO A 312 -0.74 6.04 9.88
C PRO A 312 -2.01 5.34 10.36
N GLU A 313 -2.80 6.00 11.23
CA GLU A 313 -4.06 5.47 11.74
C GLU A 313 -5.15 5.25 10.68
N GLU A 314 -5.06 5.92 9.54
CA GLU A 314 -6.01 5.74 8.42
C GLU A 314 -5.68 4.49 7.60
N ILE A 315 -4.46 3.98 7.73
CA ILE A 315 -3.98 2.80 7.00
C ILE A 315 -4.15 1.53 7.84
N ALA A 316 -3.90 1.62 9.15
CA ALA A 316 -3.92 0.49 10.07
C ALA A 316 -5.22 -0.37 10.06
N PRO A 317 -6.44 0.18 9.86
CA PRO A 317 -7.66 -0.62 9.73
C PRO A 317 -7.62 -1.65 8.58
N ALA A 318 -6.91 -1.35 7.48
CA ALA A 318 -6.72 -2.30 6.38
C ALA A 318 -5.92 -3.53 6.81
N TYR A 319 -4.93 -3.35 7.69
CA TYR A 319 -4.17 -4.46 8.27
C TYR A 319 -5.02 -5.31 9.19
N VAL A 320 -5.87 -4.69 10.04
CA VAL A 320 -6.81 -5.44 10.90
C VAL A 320 -7.74 -6.28 10.04
N PHE A 321 -8.31 -5.68 8.99
CA PHE A 321 -9.19 -6.37 8.04
C PHE A 321 -8.52 -7.60 7.42
N LEU A 322 -7.31 -7.46 6.90
CA LEU A 322 -6.58 -8.55 6.24
C LEU A 322 -6.01 -9.59 7.21
N ALA A 323 -5.65 -9.19 8.44
CA ALA A 323 -5.19 -10.12 9.46
C ALA A 323 -6.35 -10.93 10.08
N SER A 324 -7.55 -10.35 10.18
CA SER A 324 -8.67 -10.98 10.88
C SER A 324 -9.33 -12.11 10.08
N PRO A 325 -9.42 -13.33 10.64
CA PRO A 325 -10.16 -14.42 10.00
C PRO A 325 -11.67 -14.13 9.90
N HIS A 326 -12.21 -13.25 10.75
CA HIS A 326 -13.64 -12.88 10.71
C HIS A 326 -14.01 -12.02 9.50
N CYS A 327 -13.04 -11.28 8.96
CA CYS A 327 -13.29 -10.29 7.92
C CYS A 327 -12.80 -10.72 6.54
N SER A 328 -11.76 -11.56 6.49
CA SER A 328 -11.03 -11.85 5.26
C SER A 328 -10.70 -13.32 5.07
N SER A 329 -11.50 -14.24 5.65
CA SER A 329 -11.30 -15.70 5.52
C SER A 329 -11.23 -16.21 4.08
N PHE A 330 -11.90 -15.53 3.14
CA PHE A 330 -11.90 -15.86 1.71
C PHE A 330 -11.05 -14.92 0.85
N ILE A 331 -10.08 -14.22 1.46
CA ILE A 331 -9.21 -13.25 0.80
C ILE A 331 -7.75 -13.65 1.03
N THR A 332 -7.07 -14.02 -0.05
CA THR A 332 -5.64 -14.34 -0.08
C THR A 332 -5.07 -14.03 -1.47
N GLY A 333 -3.85 -13.51 -1.55
CA GLY A 333 -3.19 -13.05 -2.77
C GLY A 333 -3.55 -11.62 -3.18
N GLU A 334 -4.37 -10.92 -2.42
CA GLU A 334 -4.87 -9.60 -2.77
C GLU A 334 -3.91 -8.48 -2.39
N ILE A 335 -3.91 -7.43 -3.21
CA ILE A 335 -3.20 -6.17 -2.98
C ILE A 335 -4.25 -5.08 -2.79
N LEU A 336 -4.43 -4.59 -1.57
CA LEU A 336 -5.44 -3.59 -1.23
C LEU A 336 -4.84 -2.18 -1.28
N PRO A 337 -5.19 -1.34 -2.28
CA PRO A 337 -4.68 0.02 -2.37
C PRO A 337 -5.40 0.95 -1.39
N VAL A 338 -4.65 1.72 -0.60
CA VAL A 338 -5.18 2.77 0.30
C VAL A 338 -4.47 4.08 -0.03
N ILE A 339 -4.94 4.77 -1.08
CA ILE A 339 -4.13 5.76 -1.81
C ILE A 339 -4.70 7.20 -1.84
N GLY A 340 -5.85 7.45 -1.21
CA GLY A 340 -6.49 8.77 -1.25
C GLY A 340 -7.19 9.09 -2.58
N GLY A 341 -7.56 8.06 -3.34
CA GLY A 341 -8.24 8.15 -4.64
C GLY A 341 -7.32 7.91 -5.84
N TYR A 342 -7.91 7.57 -6.99
CA TYR A 342 -7.22 7.51 -8.27
C TYR A 342 -7.41 8.82 -9.03
N HIS A 343 -6.35 9.34 -9.63
CA HIS A 343 -6.51 10.30 -10.73
C HIS A 343 -7.13 9.53 -11.89
N GLY A 344 -8.37 9.87 -12.26
CA GLY A 344 -8.89 9.45 -13.56
C GLY A 344 -7.89 9.88 -14.63
N GLY A 345 -7.55 8.98 -15.55
CA GLY A 345 -6.48 9.17 -16.54
C GLY A 345 -6.65 10.38 -17.45
#